data_AF-A0A202ECJ2-F1
#
_entry.id   AF-A0A202ECJ2-F1
#
_cell.length_a   1.000
_cell.length_b   1.000
_cell.length_c   1.000
_cell.angle_alpha   90.00
_cell.angle_beta   90.00
_cell.angle_gamma   90.00
#
_symmetry.space_group_name_H-M   'P 1'
#
loop_
_entity.id
_entity.type
_entity.pdbx_description
1 polymer ?
#
loop_
_entity_poly.entity_id
_entity_poly.type
_entity_poly.pdbx_seq_one_letter_code
_entity_poly.pdbx_strand_id
1 'polypeptide(L)'
;MSEAATNNGDDEIVTVNFKVTRSFLDEIEDTWQGRGFNSRSEFIRYTLRDAVEHPTFDRDELVALLQAEEDFREKRTMSAEEARERFGTGDTNE
;
A
#
# COMPACT_ATOMS: atom_id res chain seq x y z
N MET A 1 -15.73 -2.11 -18.42
CA MET A 1 -15.83 -0.71 -17.97
C MET A 1 -15.89 -0.76 -16.46
N SER A 2 -14.78 -0.47 -15.78
CA SER A 2 -14.78 -0.37 -14.33
C SER A 2 -15.58 0.88 -13.96
N GLU A 3 -16.75 0.69 -13.36
CA GLU A 3 -17.39 1.75 -12.60
C GLU A 3 -16.45 2.09 -11.45
N ALA A 4 -15.63 3.12 -11.63
CA ALA A 4 -14.98 3.76 -10.50
C ALA A 4 -16.11 4.20 -9.58
N ALA A 5 -16.25 3.50 -8.46
CA ALA A 5 -17.28 3.74 -7.47
C ALA A 5 -17.21 5.21 -7.06
N THR A 6 -18.12 6.01 -7.62
CA THR A 6 -18.49 7.30 -7.05
C THR A 6 -19.32 6.92 -5.83
N ASN A 7 -18.64 6.78 -4.70
CA ASN A 7 -19.27 6.49 -3.43
C ASN A 7 -20.36 7.55 -3.21
N ASN A 8 -21.58 7.11 -2.92
CA ASN A 8 -22.74 7.95 -2.62
C ASN A 8 -22.56 8.59 -1.23
N GLY A 9 -21.70 9.59 -1.18
CA GLY A 9 -21.51 10.57 -0.12
C GLY A 9 -20.96 11.79 -0.83
N ASP A 10 -21.53 12.96 -0.57
CA ASP A 10 -21.31 14.22 -1.29
C ASP A 10 -19.91 14.80 -1.04
N ASP A 11 -18.86 14.01 -1.31
CA ASP A 11 -17.47 14.41 -1.17
C ASP A 11 -17.13 15.38 -2.31
N GLU A 12 -16.90 16.63 -1.92
CA GLU A 12 -16.54 17.70 -2.82
C GLU A 12 -15.29 17.32 -3.64
N ILE A 13 -15.44 17.31 -4.97
CA ILE A 13 -14.30 17.08 -5.86
C ILE A 13 -13.47 18.37 -5.92
N VAL A 14 -12.35 18.37 -5.21
CA VAL A 14 -11.38 19.48 -5.23
C VAL A 14 -10.31 19.25 -6.31
N THR A 15 -9.91 20.32 -6.99
CA THR A 15 -8.80 20.28 -7.98
C THR A 15 -7.46 20.47 -7.28
N VAL A 16 -6.52 19.57 -7.55
CA VAL A 16 -5.12 19.68 -7.09
C VAL A 16 -4.21 19.98 -8.28
N ASN A 17 -3.34 20.98 -8.14
CA ASN A 17 -2.38 21.38 -9.16
C ASN A 17 -0.97 20.93 -8.76
N PHE A 18 -0.25 20.29 -9.69
CA PHE A 18 1.11 19.79 -9.47
C PHE A 18 2.09 20.40 -10.48
N LYS A 19 3.34 20.59 -10.05
CA LYS A 19 4.46 20.86 -10.95
C LYS A 19 5.29 19.60 -11.06
N VAL A 20 5.55 19.17 -12.29
CA VAL A 20 6.38 18.00 -12.62
C VAL A 20 7.38 18.37 -13.69
N THR A 21 8.46 17.60 -13.83
CA THR A 21 9.36 17.74 -14.97
C THR A 21 8.66 17.26 -16.25
N ARG A 22 9.08 17.78 -17.40
CA ARG A 22 8.50 17.37 -18.69
C ARG A 22 8.72 15.88 -18.96
N SER A 23 9.91 15.37 -18.66
CA SER A 23 10.23 13.95 -18.84
C SER A 23 9.30 13.04 -18.02
N PHE A 24 9.01 13.44 -16.77
CA PHE A 24 8.10 12.66 -15.93
C PHE A 24 6.65 12.73 -16.41
N LEU A 25 6.22 13.87 -16.97
CA LEU A 25 4.90 13.95 -17.60
C LEU A 25 4.79 12.98 -18.79
N ASP A 26 5.83 12.89 -19.63
CA ASP A 26 5.85 11.97 -20.77
C ASP A 26 5.75 10.51 -20.30
N GLU A 27 6.48 10.14 -19.23
CA GLU A 27 6.40 8.81 -18.62
C GLU A 27 4.99 8.50 -18.06
N ILE A 28 4.33 9.50 -17.46
CA ILE A 28 2.94 9.35 -16.98
C ILE A 28 2.01 9.06 -18.16
N GLU A 29 2.13 9.81 -19.26
CA GLU A 29 1.28 9.66 -20.46
C GLU A 29 1.36 8.24 -21.04
N ASP A 30 2.56 7.69 -21.17
CA ASP A 30 2.77 6.33 -21.66
C ASP A 30 2.20 5.28 -20.69
N THR A 31 2.36 5.52 -19.38
CA THR A 31 1.97 4.57 -18.34
C THR A 31 0.46 4.43 -18.20
N TRP A 32 -0.30 5.53 -18.13
CA TRP A 32 -1.74 5.45 -17.85
C TRP A 32 -2.51 4.79 -19.01
N GLN A 33 -2.09 5.06 -20.26
CA GLN A 33 -2.66 4.43 -21.45
C GLN A 33 -2.33 2.95 -21.49
N GLY A 34 -1.06 2.57 -21.25
CA GLY A 34 -0.63 1.19 -21.23
C GLY A 34 -1.32 0.34 -20.15
N ARG A 35 -1.76 0.98 -19.06
CA ARG A 35 -2.53 0.33 -17.98
C ARG A 35 -4.06 0.36 -18.18
N GLY A 36 -4.55 0.95 -19.27
CA GLY A 36 -5.97 0.91 -19.64
C GLY A 36 -6.88 1.85 -18.86
N PHE A 37 -6.35 2.91 -18.24
CA PHE A 37 -7.16 3.95 -17.62
C PHE A 37 -7.90 4.78 -18.67
N ASN A 38 -9.06 5.35 -18.33
CA ASN A 38 -9.84 6.16 -19.29
C ASN A 38 -9.32 7.61 -19.36
N SER A 39 -8.57 8.03 -18.35
CA SER A 39 -7.93 9.36 -18.33
C SER A 39 -6.71 9.37 -17.41
N ARG A 40 -5.79 10.31 -17.69
CA ARG A 40 -4.67 10.62 -16.80
C ARG A 40 -5.11 10.96 -15.38
N SER A 41 -6.19 11.73 -15.23
CA SER A 41 -6.70 12.12 -13.90
C SER A 41 -7.27 10.94 -13.12
N GLU A 42 -7.79 9.91 -13.79
CA GLU A 42 -8.20 8.66 -13.13
C GLU A 42 -6.98 7.89 -12.63
N PHE A 43 -5.95 7.74 -13.46
CA PHE A 43 -4.70 7.10 -13.07
C PHE A 43 -4.03 7.79 -11.87
N ILE A 44 -3.89 9.12 -11.91
CA ILE A 44 -3.29 9.88 -10.81
C ILE A 44 -4.10 9.70 -9.51
N ARG A 45 -5.44 9.78 -9.58
CA ARG A 45 -6.29 9.56 -8.39
C ARG A 45 -6.16 8.14 -7.85
N TYR A 46 -6.11 7.14 -8.72
CA TYR A 46 -5.89 5.75 -8.33
C TYR A 46 -4.55 5.56 -7.61
N THR A 47 -3.45 6.06 -8.20
CA THR A 47 -2.11 5.95 -7.60
C THR A 47 -1.99 6.68 -6.27
N LEU A 48 -2.58 7.88 -6.16
CA LEU A 48 -2.59 8.62 -4.89
C LEU A 48 -3.41 7.91 -3.82
N ARG A 49 -4.57 7.33 -4.19
CA ARG A 49 -5.39 6.55 -3.27
C ARG A 49 -4.65 5.31 -2.79
N ASP A 50 -4.07 4.54 -3.71
CA ASP A 50 -3.29 3.34 -3.40
C ASP A 50 -2.13 3.65 -2.45
N ALA A 51 -1.37 4.72 -2.70
CA ALA A 51 -0.29 5.14 -1.80
C ALA A 51 -0.76 5.55 -0.39
N VAL A 52 -2.02 5.97 -0.23
CA VAL A 52 -2.59 6.36 1.07
C VAL A 52 -3.26 5.18 1.78
N GLU A 53 -4.00 4.35 1.05
CA GLU A 53 -4.75 3.20 1.59
C GLU A 53 -3.84 1.97 1.79
N HIS A 54 -2.79 1.87 0.99
CA HIS A 54 -1.82 0.77 0.96
C HIS A 54 -0.40 1.34 0.90
N PRO A 55 0.06 2.04 1.95
CA PRO A 55 1.41 2.58 1.97
C PRO A 55 2.40 1.43 1.69
N THR A 56 3.19 1.60 0.64
CA THR A 56 4.30 0.69 0.39
C THR A 56 5.32 0.85 1.50
N PHE A 57 5.97 -0.27 1.86
CA PHE A 57 7.08 -0.40 2.79
C PHE A 57 7.64 0.94 3.31
N ASP A 58 7.14 1.42 4.44
CA ASP A 58 7.53 2.70 5.00
C ASP A 58 8.75 2.60 5.92
N ARG A 59 9.20 3.73 6.45
CA ARG A 59 10.38 3.78 7.31
C ARG A 59 10.17 2.98 8.61
N ASP A 60 8.96 2.97 9.15
CA ASP A 60 8.65 2.29 10.39
C ASP A 60 8.62 0.77 10.16
N GLU A 61 8.12 0.33 9.00
CA GLU A 61 8.22 -1.07 8.55
C GLU A 61 9.69 -1.51 8.36
N LEU A 62 10.55 -0.64 7.81
CA LEU A 62 12.00 -0.90 7.76
C LEU A 62 12.61 -1.04 9.15
N VAL A 63 12.28 -0.15 10.06
CA VAL A 63 12.76 -0.20 11.45
C VAL A 63 12.28 -1.48 12.13
N ALA A 64 11.02 -1.87 11.92
CA ALA A 64 10.47 -3.11 12.48
C ALA A 64 11.19 -4.36 11.94
N LEU A 65 11.51 -4.41 10.64
CA LEU A 65 12.31 -5.51 10.09
C LEU A 65 13.73 -5.56 10.67
N LEU A 66 14.37 -4.40 10.86
CA LEU A 66 15.70 -4.34 11.45
C LEU A 66 15.70 -4.78 12.92
N GLN A 67 14.68 -4.39 13.69
CA GLN A 67 14.48 -4.87 15.06
C GLN A 67 14.24 -6.37 15.09
N ALA A 68 13.39 -6.90 14.20
CA ALA A 68 13.15 -8.35 14.13
C ALA A 68 14.42 -9.16 13.82
N GLU A 69 15.31 -8.64 12.96
CA GLU A 69 16.62 -9.26 12.69
C GLU A 69 17.55 -9.23 13.92
N GLU A 70 17.57 -8.14 14.67
CA GLU A 70 18.33 -8.04 15.92
C GLU A 70 17.79 -9.02 16.97
N ASP A 71 16.48 -9.07 17.14
CA ASP A 71 15.78 -10.02 18.03
C ASP A 71 16.11 -11.46 17.68
N PHE A 72 16.17 -11.79 16.38
CA PHE A 72 16.56 -13.11 15.91
C PHE A 72 18.02 -13.44 16.26
N ARG A 73 18.95 -12.51 16.01
CA ARG A 73 20.37 -12.68 16.36
C ARG A 73 20.61 -12.85 17.85
N GLU A 74 19.88 -12.09 18.66
CA GLU A 74 19.96 -12.15 20.12
C GLU A 74 19.15 -13.30 20.74
N LYS A 75 18.52 -14.14 19.90
CA LYS A 75 17.68 -15.27 20.32
C LYS A 75 16.51 -14.85 21.22
N ARG A 76 15.95 -13.65 20.96
CA ARG A 76 14.75 -13.11 21.63
C ARG A 76 13.46 -13.49 20.90
N THR A 77 13.55 -14.16 19.74
CA THR A 77 12.42 -14.72 19.01
C THR A 77 12.01 -16.09 19.54
N MET A 78 10.73 -16.46 19.39
CA MET A 78 10.21 -17.79 19.70
C MET A 78 9.79 -18.54 18.43
N SER A 79 9.68 -19.87 18.52
CA SER A 79 9.18 -20.67 17.40
C SER A 79 7.69 -20.43 17.16
N ALA A 80 7.22 -20.73 15.95
CA ALA A 80 5.80 -20.62 15.62
C ALA A 80 4.93 -21.61 16.43
N GLU A 81 5.47 -22.77 16.81
CA GLU A 81 4.77 -23.75 17.66
C GLU A 81 4.63 -23.21 19.09
N GLU A 82 5.73 -22.72 19.67
CA GLU A 82 5.74 -22.09 21.00
C GLU A 82 4.82 -20.87 21.07
N ALA A 83 4.78 -20.05 20.02
CA ALA A 83 3.84 -18.92 19.95
C ALA A 83 2.38 -19.39 19.95
N ARG A 84 2.03 -20.41 19.15
CA ARG A 84 0.66 -20.94 19.09
C ARG A 84 0.20 -21.51 20.43
N GLU A 85 1.08 -22.22 21.14
CA GLU A 85 0.82 -22.73 22.48
C GLU A 85 0.63 -21.58 23.48
N ARG A 86 1.56 -20.62 23.51
CA ARG A 86 1.56 -19.50 24.46
C ARG A 86 0.38 -18.55 24.28
N PHE A 87 -0.02 -18.29 23.04
CA PHE A 87 -1.09 -17.33 22.72
C PHE A 87 -2.44 -17.99 22.42
N GLY A 88 -2.54 -19.32 22.54
CA GLY A 88 -3.81 -20.04 22.36
C GLY A 88 -4.35 -19.98 20.93
N THR A 89 -3.46 -19.87 19.93
CA THR A 89 -3.81 -19.86 18.50
C THR A 89 -3.41 -21.15 17.79
N GLY A 90 -3.11 -22.22 18.55
CA GLY A 90 -2.98 -23.56 17.99
C GLY A 90 -4.34 -24.06 17.55
N ASP A 91 -4.39 -24.86 16.47
CA ASP A 91 -5.62 -25.52 16.03
C ASP A 91 -6.21 -26.34 17.19
N THR A 92 -7.23 -25.80 17.86
CA THR A 92 -8.15 -26.57 18.68
C THR A 92 -8.99 -27.42 17.74
N ASN A 93 -8.47 -28.59 17.41
CA ASN A 93 -9.23 -29.63 16.75
C ASN A 93 -10.13 -30.27 17.83
N GLU A 94 -11.38 -29.80 17.94
CA GLU A 94 -12.49 -30.55 18.56
C GLU A 94 -13.15 -31.46 17.53
#